data_AF-A0A5R9FT29-F1
#
_entry.id   AF-A0A5R9FT29-F1
#
_cell.length_a   1.000
_cell.length_b   1.000
_cell.length_c   1.000
_cell.angle_alpha   90.00
_cell.angle_beta   90.00
_cell.angle_gamma   90.00
#
_symmetry.space_group_name_H-M   'P 1'
#
loop_
_entity.id
_entity.type
_entity.pdbx_description
1 polymer ?
#
loop_
_entity_poly.entity_id
_entity_poly.type
_entity_poly.pdbx_seq_one_letter_code
_entity_poly.pdbx_strand_id
1 'polypeptide(L)'
;MAGSDAVDETLTEAVVDLVLRGMWRGAPESEHRPLVDAGLAMAKGPMVLPTERAKATAAQLLRVPAGSEQEERITAVYEAFLPVNRKIREVCTAWQCRPDGSANDHTDSVYDAEVRESLEDVHEAIQPVLRRLERVLAGSGRYMTGLDEALDRFDDGAVEWLASPLCDSYHTVWMRLHQELLLVLGISRAQDEVLEEELVRRSRG
;
A
#
# COMPACT_ATOMS: atom_id res chain seq x y z
N MET A 1 -37.63 8.49 -3.42
CA MET A 1 -36.62 9.28 -4.14
C MET A 1 -35.27 8.66 -3.82
N ALA A 2 -34.77 7.79 -4.69
CA ALA A 2 -33.41 7.26 -4.56
C ALA A 2 -32.46 8.41 -4.90
N GLY A 3 -31.84 9.00 -3.89
CA GLY A 3 -30.74 9.94 -4.12
C GLY A 3 -29.65 9.20 -4.88
N SER A 4 -29.12 9.83 -5.92
CA SER A 4 -28.01 9.31 -6.71
C SER A 4 -26.89 8.87 -5.78
N ASP A 5 -26.65 7.56 -5.69
CA ASP A 5 -25.55 6.99 -4.90
C ASP A 5 -24.19 7.15 -5.61
N ALA A 6 -24.20 7.71 -6.83
CA ALA A 6 -23.01 8.06 -7.57
C ALA A 6 -22.28 9.22 -6.87
N VAL A 7 -21.00 9.00 -6.59
CA VAL A 7 -20.10 10.03 -6.08
C VAL A 7 -19.85 11.06 -7.17
N ASP A 8 -19.78 12.33 -6.77
CA ASP A 8 -19.39 13.44 -7.63
C ASP A 8 -18.05 13.13 -8.30
N GLU A 9 -17.98 13.23 -9.62
CA GLU A 9 -16.76 12.95 -10.39
C GLU A 9 -15.55 13.76 -9.89
N THR A 10 -15.80 14.96 -9.36
CA THR A 10 -14.75 15.81 -8.78
C THR A 10 -14.13 15.25 -7.49
N LEU A 11 -14.80 14.30 -6.83
CA LEU A 11 -14.34 13.66 -5.59
C LEU A 11 -13.74 12.26 -5.82
N THR A 12 -13.86 11.70 -7.02
CA THR A 12 -13.42 10.34 -7.36
C THR A 12 -11.94 10.08 -7.05
N GLU A 13 -11.05 10.96 -7.50
CA GLU A 13 -9.61 10.80 -7.25
C GLU A 13 -9.28 10.91 -5.77
N ALA A 14 -9.91 11.87 -5.09
CA ALA A 14 -9.67 12.16 -3.68
C ALA A 14 -10.17 11.03 -2.76
N VAL A 15 -11.32 10.42 -3.05
CA VAL A 15 -11.83 9.28 -2.26
C VAL A 15 -10.97 8.03 -2.47
N VAL A 16 -10.50 7.80 -3.70
CA VAL A 16 -9.57 6.70 -4.01
C VAL A 16 -8.26 6.90 -3.26
N ASP A 17 -7.64 8.09 -3.33
CA ASP A 17 -6.38 8.37 -2.64
C ASP A 17 -6.52 8.21 -1.11
N LEU A 18 -7.59 8.75 -0.50
CA LEU A 18 -7.84 8.58 0.92
C LEU A 18 -7.97 7.10 1.33
N VAL A 19 -8.69 6.30 0.54
CA VAL A 19 -8.87 4.87 0.82
C VAL A 19 -7.57 4.10 0.64
N LEU A 20 -6.80 4.38 -0.41
CA LEU A 20 -5.51 3.72 -0.65
C LEU A 20 -4.48 4.07 0.43
N ARG A 21 -4.43 5.33 0.87
CA ARG A 21 -3.56 5.78 1.98
C ARG A 21 -4.05 5.32 3.35
N GLY A 22 -5.34 5.07 3.50
CA GLY A 22 -6.00 4.74 4.77
C GLY A 22 -6.22 5.95 5.68
N MET A 23 -5.47 7.04 5.50
CA MET A 23 -5.65 8.30 6.20
C MET A 23 -4.90 9.45 5.51
N TRP A 24 -5.38 10.68 5.72
CA TRP A 24 -4.60 11.90 5.53
C TRP A 24 -4.28 12.54 6.87
N ARG A 25 -3.15 13.25 6.95
CA ARG A 25 -2.70 13.96 8.15
C ARG A 25 -2.18 15.35 7.80
N GLY A 26 -2.50 16.32 8.65
CA GLY A 26 -1.87 17.64 8.62
C GLY A 26 -2.35 18.59 7.51
N ALA A 27 -3.31 18.17 6.69
CA ALA A 27 -3.92 19.05 5.70
C ALA A 27 -5.07 19.88 6.32
N PRO A 28 -5.32 21.10 5.81
CA PRO A 28 -6.39 21.98 6.29
C PRO A 28 -7.76 21.31 6.20
N GLU A 29 -8.61 21.51 7.22
CA GLU A 29 -9.98 20.97 7.22
C GLU A 29 -10.77 21.37 5.96
N SER A 30 -10.48 22.56 5.40
CA SER A 30 -11.10 23.07 4.18
C SER A 30 -10.82 22.23 2.93
N GLU A 31 -9.64 21.59 2.82
CA GLU A 31 -9.29 20.76 1.66
C GLU A 31 -10.10 19.45 1.64
N HIS A 32 -10.49 18.94 2.81
CA HIS A 32 -11.20 17.68 2.94
C HIS A 32 -12.70 17.84 3.16
N ARG A 33 -13.14 19.08 3.41
CA ARG A 33 -14.54 19.46 3.65
C ARG A 33 -15.50 18.81 2.63
N PRO A 34 -15.22 18.81 1.31
CA PRO A 34 -16.13 18.19 0.35
C PRO A 34 -16.35 16.68 0.57
N LEU A 35 -15.31 15.92 0.92
CA LEU A 35 -15.45 14.48 1.22
C LEU A 35 -16.18 14.24 2.54
N VAL A 36 -15.94 15.08 3.55
CA VAL A 36 -16.63 14.99 4.84
C VAL A 36 -18.11 15.29 4.68
N ASP A 37 -18.45 16.37 3.96
CA ASP A 37 -19.83 16.78 3.69
C ASP A 37 -20.57 15.71 2.85
N ALA A 38 -19.85 15.00 1.96
CA ALA A 38 -20.37 13.87 1.19
C ALA A 38 -20.45 12.55 2.00
N GLY A 39 -19.99 12.51 3.25
CA GLY A 39 -19.96 11.30 4.09
C GLY A 39 -18.92 10.26 3.65
N LEU A 40 -17.94 10.65 2.83
CA LEU A 40 -16.83 9.83 2.33
C LEU A 40 -15.58 9.96 3.21
N ALA A 41 -15.57 10.89 4.16
CA ALA A 41 -14.46 11.04 5.09
C ALA A 41 -14.97 11.42 6.49
N MET A 42 -14.15 11.14 7.50
CA MET A 42 -14.37 11.57 8.88
C MET A 42 -13.10 12.23 9.39
N ALA A 43 -13.23 13.47 9.87
CA ALA A 43 -12.16 14.17 10.55
C ALA A 43 -12.10 13.76 12.04
N LYS A 44 -10.89 13.46 12.53
CA LYS A 44 -10.60 13.15 13.94
C LYS A 44 -9.30 13.84 14.35
N GLY A 45 -9.43 15.07 14.87
CA GLY A 45 -8.27 15.91 15.17
C GLY A 45 -7.48 16.22 13.90
N PRO A 46 -6.15 15.97 13.85
CA PRO A 46 -5.33 16.24 12.67
C PRO A 46 -5.43 15.17 11.58
N MET A 47 -6.31 14.17 11.77
CA MET A 47 -6.45 13.00 10.90
C MET A 47 -7.75 13.07 10.12
N VAL A 48 -7.72 12.65 8.86
CA VAL A 48 -8.91 12.34 8.07
C VAL A 48 -8.88 10.87 7.69
N LEU A 49 -9.99 10.18 7.94
CA LEU A 49 -10.13 8.74 7.77
C LEU A 49 -11.23 8.43 6.74
N PRO A 50 -11.08 7.39 5.90
CA PRO A 50 -12.15 6.94 5.02
C PRO A 50 -13.30 6.33 5.84
N THR A 51 -14.53 6.65 5.45
CA THR A 51 -15.73 5.97 5.98
C THR A 51 -15.93 4.63 5.28
N GLU A 52 -16.84 3.78 5.78
CA GLU A 52 -17.23 2.55 5.07
C GLU A 52 -17.85 2.85 3.70
N ARG A 53 -18.57 3.97 3.57
CA ARG A 53 -19.06 4.46 2.28
C ARG A 53 -17.90 4.74 1.32
N ALA A 54 -16.86 5.42 1.80
CA ALA A 54 -15.65 5.71 1.02
C ALA A 54 -14.99 4.44 0.50
N LYS A 55 -14.81 3.44 1.38
CA LYS A 55 -14.22 2.14 1.03
C LYS A 55 -15.06 1.42 -0.02
N ALA A 56 -16.38 1.39 0.15
CA ALA A 56 -17.29 0.80 -0.83
C ALA A 56 -17.25 1.53 -2.18
N THR A 57 -17.22 2.87 -2.16
CA THR A 57 -17.08 3.70 -3.37
C THR A 57 -15.76 3.39 -4.08
N ALA A 58 -14.62 3.46 -3.39
CA ALA A 58 -13.32 3.19 -4.00
C ALA A 58 -13.22 1.76 -4.54
N ALA A 59 -13.78 0.77 -3.83
CA ALA A 59 -13.87 -0.61 -4.31
C ALA A 59 -14.65 -0.69 -5.62
N GLN A 60 -15.80 0.00 -5.74
CA GLN A 60 -16.58 0.03 -6.97
C GLN A 60 -15.84 0.73 -8.13
N LEU A 61 -15.18 1.85 -7.84
CA LEU A 61 -14.45 2.64 -8.84
C LEU A 61 -13.23 1.91 -9.41
N LEU A 62 -12.49 1.18 -8.57
CA LEU A 62 -11.24 0.52 -8.96
C LEU A 62 -11.43 -0.89 -9.52
N ARG A 63 -12.58 -1.53 -9.27
CA ARG A 63 -12.80 -2.93 -9.63
C ARG A 63 -12.70 -3.13 -11.13
N VAL A 64 -11.77 -3.99 -11.56
CA VAL A 64 -11.73 -4.43 -12.96
C VAL A 64 -12.87 -5.42 -13.25
N PRO A 65 -13.37 -5.52 -14.49
CA PRO A 65 -14.45 -6.45 -14.81
C PRO A 65 -14.08 -7.90 -14.47
N ALA A 66 -14.94 -8.57 -13.70
CA ALA A 66 -14.74 -9.95 -13.29
C ALA A 66 -14.72 -10.89 -14.51
N GLY A 67 -13.76 -11.81 -14.54
CA GLY A 67 -13.51 -12.75 -15.64
C GLY A 67 -12.86 -12.12 -16.87
N SER A 68 -12.36 -10.88 -16.78
CA SER A 68 -11.65 -10.24 -17.89
C SER A 68 -10.19 -10.70 -17.97
N GLU A 69 -9.60 -10.62 -19.17
CA GLU A 69 -8.16 -10.82 -19.37
C GLU A 69 -7.32 -9.87 -18.49
N GLN A 70 -7.82 -8.66 -18.24
CA GLN A 70 -7.16 -7.71 -17.34
C GLN A 70 -7.10 -8.23 -15.91
N GLU A 71 -8.21 -8.76 -15.39
CA GLU A 71 -8.24 -9.38 -14.05
C GLU A 71 -7.29 -10.57 -13.95
N GLU A 72 -7.28 -11.47 -14.93
CA GLU A 72 -6.37 -12.62 -14.95
C GLU A 72 -4.90 -12.18 -14.91
N ARG A 73 -4.54 -11.18 -15.72
CA ARG A 73 -3.16 -10.66 -15.76
C ARG A 73 -2.76 -9.95 -14.48
N ILE A 74 -3.66 -9.18 -13.86
CA ILE A 74 -3.40 -8.53 -12.56
C ILE A 74 -3.32 -9.60 -11.45
N THR A 75 -4.13 -10.65 -11.50
CA THR A 75 -4.06 -11.78 -10.54
C THR A 75 -2.70 -12.45 -10.57
N ALA A 76 -2.13 -12.72 -11.75
CA ALA A 76 -0.78 -13.29 -11.86
C ALA A 76 0.32 -12.36 -11.28
N VAL A 77 0.14 -11.03 -11.40
CA VAL A 77 1.03 -10.05 -10.77
C VAL A 77 0.88 -10.07 -9.25
N TYR A 78 -0.36 -10.11 -8.76
CA TYR A 78 -0.68 -10.17 -7.34
C TYR A 78 -0.13 -11.44 -6.66
N GLU A 79 -0.27 -12.60 -7.30
CA GLU A 79 0.33 -13.85 -6.80
C GLU A 79 1.86 -13.77 -6.72
N ALA A 80 2.51 -13.12 -7.69
CA ALA A 80 3.96 -12.89 -7.65
C ALA A 80 4.38 -11.86 -6.59
N PHE A 81 3.50 -10.92 -6.24
CA PHE A 81 3.71 -9.92 -5.21
C PHE A 81 3.68 -10.52 -3.79
N LEU A 82 2.79 -11.47 -3.51
CA LEU A 82 2.52 -11.97 -2.16
C LEU A 82 3.74 -12.55 -1.40
N PRO A 83 4.62 -13.38 -2.00
CA PRO A 83 5.84 -13.82 -1.32
C PRO A 83 6.79 -12.66 -0.97
N VAL A 84 6.87 -11.63 -1.82
CA VAL A 84 7.68 -10.43 -1.57
C VAL A 84 7.03 -9.57 -0.48
N ASN A 85 5.70 -9.52 -0.43
CA ASN A 85 4.93 -8.86 0.61
C ASN A 85 5.24 -9.41 2.00
N ARG A 86 5.43 -10.72 2.14
CA ARG A 86 5.88 -11.33 3.40
C ARG A 86 7.27 -10.82 3.80
N LYS A 87 8.22 -10.83 2.88
CA LYS A 87 9.60 -10.39 3.13
C LYS A 87 9.69 -8.93 3.55
N ILE A 88 8.98 -8.01 2.89
CA ILE A 88 9.03 -6.60 3.30
C ILE A 88 8.46 -6.38 4.70
N ARG A 89 7.45 -7.16 5.13
CA ARG A 89 6.93 -7.06 6.50
C ARG A 89 7.96 -7.54 7.52
N GLU A 90 8.71 -8.59 7.19
CA GLU A 90 9.83 -9.06 8.01
C GLU A 90 10.93 -7.99 8.10
N VAL A 91 11.31 -7.36 6.98
CA VAL A 91 12.27 -6.23 6.94
C VAL A 91 11.79 -5.04 7.77
N CYS A 92 10.54 -4.59 7.60
CA CYS A 92 9.99 -3.48 8.38
C CYS A 92 9.96 -3.81 9.87
N THR A 93 9.63 -5.05 10.24
CA THR A 93 9.63 -5.49 11.63
C THR A 93 11.04 -5.50 12.21
N ALA A 94 12.03 -6.03 11.48
CA ALA A 94 13.43 -6.03 11.90
C ALA A 94 14.00 -4.61 12.03
N TRP A 95 13.60 -3.70 11.13
CA TRP A 95 14.00 -2.29 11.23
C TRP A 95 13.45 -1.62 12.49
N GLN A 96 12.20 -1.90 12.86
CA GLN A 96 11.51 -1.29 14.00
C GLN A 96 11.85 -1.96 15.34
N CYS A 97 12.06 -3.27 15.35
CA CYS A 97 12.16 -4.10 16.54
C CYS A 97 13.31 -5.10 16.45
N ARG A 98 14.04 -5.28 17.55
CA ARG A 98 15.05 -6.33 17.70
C ARG A 98 14.41 -7.70 17.88
N PRO A 99 15.16 -8.81 17.70
CA PRO A 99 14.65 -10.17 17.87
C PRO A 99 14.06 -10.47 19.26
N ASP A 100 14.47 -9.71 20.29
CA ASP A 100 13.93 -9.81 21.65
C ASP A 100 12.62 -9.00 21.86
N GLY A 101 12.13 -8.31 20.82
CA GLY A 101 10.92 -7.50 20.82
C GLY A 101 11.10 -6.07 21.33
N SER A 102 12.32 -5.68 21.74
CA SER A 102 12.63 -4.28 22.06
C SER A 102 12.67 -3.41 20.79
N ALA A 103 12.48 -2.11 20.93
CA ALA A 103 12.63 -1.19 19.80
C ALA A 103 14.09 -1.19 19.32
N ASN A 104 14.30 -1.17 18.00
CA ASN A 104 15.63 -0.95 17.45
C ASN A 104 16.06 0.50 17.71
N ASP A 105 17.13 0.70 18.48
CA ASP A 105 17.68 2.02 18.79
C ASP A 105 18.74 2.50 17.78
N HIS A 106 19.01 1.69 16.75
CA HIS A 106 19.95 1.96 15.66
C HIS A 106 21.40 2.23 16.11
N THR A 107 21.80 1.68 17.27
CA THR A 107 23.19 1.81 17.78
C THR A 107 24.15 0.74 17.23
N ASP A 108 23.60 -0.36 16.72
CA ASP A 108 24.35 -1.45 16.09
C ASP A 108 24.23 -1.36 14.56
N SER A 109 25.27 -0.78 13.96
CA SER A 109 25.35 -0.54 12.52
C SER A 109 25.47 -1.81 11.68
N VAL A 110 25.93 -2.93 12.27
CA VAL A 110 26.04 -4.20 11.53
C VAL A 110 24.65 -4.77 11.31
N TYR A 111 23.83 -4.79 12.36
CA TYR A 111 22.42 -5.21 12.25
C TYR A 111 21.64 -4.34 11.27
N ASP A 112 21.79 -3.02 11.35
CA ASP A 112 21.09 -2.12 10.44
C ASP A 112 21.52 -2.33 8.97
N ALA A 113 22.79 -2.66 8.73
CA ALA A 113 23.27 -3.04 7.40
C ALA A 113 22.66 -4.35 6.88
N GLU A 114 22.50 -5.37 7.73
CA GLU A 114 21.83 -6.63 7.36
C GLU A 114 20.35 -6.41 7.00
N VAL A 115 19.65 -5.52 7.72
CA VAL A 115 18.28 -5.14 7.38
C VAL A 115 18.23 -4.39 6.05
N ARG A 116 19.21 -3.50 5.77
CA ARG A 116 19.32 -2.80 4.49
C ARG A 116 19.62 -3.74 3.32
N GLU A 117 20.46 -4.75 3.49
CA GLU A 117 20.69 -5.78 2.47
C GLU A 117 19.39 -6.55 2.19
N SER A 118 18.64 -6.91 3.23
CA SER A 118 17.34 -7.57 3.08
C SER A 118 16.30 -6.70 2.36
N LEU A 119 16.36 -5.37 2.54
CA LEU A 119 15.53 -4.42 1.79
C LEU A 119 15.92 -4.37 0.30
N GLU A 120 17.21 -4.49 -0.02
CA GLU A 120 17.70 -4.54 -1.40
C GLU A 120 17.13 -5.76 -2.13
N ASP A 121 17.20 -6.93 -1.50
CA ASP A 121 16.64 -8.18 -2.04
C ASP A 121 15.14 -8.04 -2.32
N VAL A 122 14.41 -7.35 -1.44
CA VAL A 122 12.99 -7.04 -1.64
C VAL A 122 12.80 -6.11 -2.83
N HIS A 123 13.60 -5.05 -2.92
CA HIS A 123 13.51 -4.05 -3.97
C HIS A 123 13.80 -4.66 -5.37
N GLU A 124 14.86 -5.47 -5.49
CA GLU A 124 15.17 -6.19 -6.71
C GLU A 124 14.05 -7.17 -7.11
N ALA A 125 13.50 -7.90 -6.14
CA ALA A 125 12.43 -8.87 -6.38
C ALA A 125 11.13 -8.22 -6.84
N ILE A 126 10.80 -7.02 -6.36
CA ILE A 126 9.53 -6.35 -6.70
C ILE A 126 9.57 -5.66 -8.07
N GLN A 127 10.73 -5.17 -8.51
CA GLN A 127 10.88 -4.46 -9.77
C GLN A 127 10.26 -5.16 -11.00
N PRO A 128 10.52 -6.45 -11.29
CA PRO A 128 9.89 -7.13 -12.43
C PRO A 128 8.38 -7.29 -12.29
N VAL A 129 7.86 -7.38 -11.05
CA VAL A 129 6.42 -7.44 -10.76
C VAL A 129 5.77 -6.11 -11.10
N LEU A 130 6.36 -4.98 -10.69
CA LEU A 130 5.86 -3.63 -10.99
C LEU A 130 5.90 -3.30 -12.48
N ARG A 131 6.96 -3.69 -13.20
CA ARG A 131 7.02 -3.54 -14.67
C ARG A 131 5.92 -4.31 -15.40
N ARG A 132 5.47 -5.44 -14.84
CA ARG A 132 4.32 -6.18 -15.39
C ARG A 132 3.01 -5.48 -15.03
N LEU A 133 2.87 -5.01 -13.79
CA LEU A 133 1.70 -4.28 -13.32
C LEU A 133 1.41 -3.03 -14.16
N GLU A 134 2.43 -2.25 -14.47
CA GLU A 134 2.31 -1.01 -15.26
C GLU A 134 1.66 -1.23 -16.63
N ARG A 135 1.88 -2.42 -17.23
CA ARG A 135 1.30 -2.78 -18.54
C ARG A 135 -0.17 -3.18 -18.48
N VAL A 136 -0.72 -3.39 -17.28
CA VAL A 136 -2.08 -3.92 -17.08
C VAL A 136 -2.95 -3.05 -16.19
N LEU A 137 -2.35 -2.18 -15.38
CA LEU A 137 -3.02 -1.25 -14.49
C LEU A 137 -2.46 0.15 -14.72
N ALA A 138 -3.22 0.99 -15.40
CA ALA A 138 -2.82 2.36 -15.72
C ALA A 138 -2.49 3.16 -14.45
N GLY A 139 -1.44 3.98 -14.52
CA GLY A 139 -1.00 4.82 -13.39
C GLY A 139 -0.27 4.08 -12.27
N SER A 140 -0.15 2.75 -12.31
CA SER A 140 0.58 1.98 -11.27
C SER A 140 2.10 2.18 -11.29
N GLY A 141 2.66 2.79 -12.34
CA GLY A 141 4.07 3.19 -12.39
C GLY A 141 4.50 4.11 -11.22
N ARG A 142 3.56 4.84 -10.62
CA ARG A 142 3.79 5.67 -9.42
C ARG A 142 4.37 4.91 -8.23
N TYR A 143 4.10 3.60 -8.11
CA TYR A 143 4.65 2.80 -7.02
C TYR A 143 6.12 2.50 -7.20
N MET A 144 6.59 2.32 -8.45
CA MET A 144 8.02 2.18 -8.71
C MET A 144 8.73 3.47 -8.30
N THR A 145 8.27 4.61 -8.82
CA THR A 145 8.82 5.92 -8.45
C THR A 145 8.79 6.18 -6.94
N GLY A 146 7.67 5.90 -6.26
CA GLY A 146 7.57 6.13 -4.82
C GLY A 146 8.47 5.21 -3.98
N LEU A 147 8.67 3.96 -4.41
CA LEU A 147 9.58 3.03 -3.71
C LEU A 147 11.04 3.44 -3.94
N ASP A 148 11.40 3.86 -5.16
CA ASP A 148 12.74 4.37 -5.50
C ASP A 148 13.04 5.64 -4.67
N GLU A 149 12.12 6.61 -4.66
CA GLU A 149 12.29 7.84 -3.88
C GLU A 149 12.43 7.57 -2.38
N ALA A 150 11.64 6.64 -1.84
CA ALA A 150 11.73 6.29 -0.43
C ALA A 150 13.04 5.58 -0.08
N LEU A 151 13.54 4.73 -0.98
CA LEU A 151 14.82 4.05 -0.83
C LEU A 151 15.99 5.05 -0.91
N ASP A 152 15.98 5.97 -1.88
CA ASP A 152 16.99 7.02 -2.01
C ASP A 152 17.06 7.89 -0.73
N ARG A 153 15.89 8.31 -0.21
CA ARG A 153 15.83 9.09 1.04
C ARG A 153 16.36 8.32 2.24
N PHE A 154 16.07 7.02 2.31
CA PHE A 154 16.58 6.15 3.35
C PHE A 154 18.10 6.02 3.28
N ASP A 155 18.65 5.82 2.08
CA ASP A 155 20.09 5.72 1.82
C ASP A 155 20.83 7.05 2.08
N ASP A 156 20.15 8.18 1.91
CA ASP A 156 20.62 9.52 2.30
C ASP A 156 20.61 9.77 3.83
N GLY A 157 20.20 8.78 4.63
CA GLY A 157 20.25 8.80 6.09
C GLY A 157 18.94 9.24 6.77
N ALA A 158 17.86 9.44 6.02
CA ALA A 158 16.55 9.71 6.60
C ALA A 158 15.87 8.39 7.03
N VAL A 159 16.31 7.86 8.17
CA VAL A 159 15.94 6.54 8.72
C VAL A 159 14.44 6.27 8.84
N GLU A 160 13.63 7.33 8.97
CA GLU A 160 12.17 7.22 9.02
C GLU A 160 11.56 6.77 7.69
N TRP A 161 12.25 6.94 6.56
CA TRP A 161 11.73 6.63 5.22
C TRP A 161 11.63 5.15 4.90
N LEU A 162 12.14 4.26 5.75
CA LEU A 162 11.88 2.82 5.59
C LEU A 162 10.47 2.45 6.07
N ALA A 163 10.11 2.82 7.30
CA ALA A 163 8.93 2.25 7.97
C ALA A 163 8.01 3.26 8.69
N SER A 164 8.29 4.57 8.63
CA SER A 164 7.44 5.56 9.31
C SER A 164 6.06 5.67 8.65
N PRO A 165 4.96 5.63 9.42
CA PRO A 165 3.62 5.85 8.88
C PRO A 165 3.31 7.34 8.62
N LEU A 166 4.25 8.24 8.92
CA LEU A 166 4.03 9.70 8.89
C LEU A 166 4.49 10.38 7.60
N CYS A 167 5.21 9.67 6.74
CA CYS A 167 5.65 10.13 5.44
C CYS A 167 5.35 9.05 4.39
N ASP A 168 5.68 9.34 3.13
CA ASP A 168 5.62 8.38 2.03
C ASP A 168 6.82 7.42 2.10
N SER A 169 7.01 6.79 3.27
CA SER A 169 8.05 5.78 3.49
C SER A 169 7.82 4.56 2.60
N TYR A 170 8.88 3.76 2.41
CA TYR A 170 8.85 2.53 1.64
C TYR A 170 7.69 1.63 2.07
N HIS A 171 7.51 1.44 3.39
CA HIS A 171 6.39 0.72 3.96
C HIS A 171 5.03 1.29 3.55
N THR A 172 4.82 2.61 3.61
CA THR A 172 3.52 3.19 3.29
C THR A 172 3.21 3.15 1.80
N VAL A 173 4.21 3.32 0.93
CA VAL A 173 4.06 3.14 -0.52
C VAL A 173 3.70 1.69 -0.83
N TRP A 174 4.37 0.74 -0.18
CA TRP A 174 4.08 -0.69 -0.30
C TRP A 174 2.65 -1.05 0.13
N MET A 175 2.20 -0.54 1.28
CA MET A 175 0.84 -0.79 1.76
C MET A 175 -0.23 -0.22 0.84
N ARG A 176 0.02 0.94 0.20
CA ARG A 176 -0.88 1.51 -0.82
C ARG A 176 -0.97 0.64 -2.06
N LEU A 177 0.16 0.09 -2.52
CA LEU A 177 0.19 -0.86 -3.63
C LEU A 177 -0.65 -2.10 -3.31
N HIS A 178 -0.42 -2.71 -2.14
CA HIS A 178 -1.19 -3.87 -1.70
C HIS A 178 -2.68 -3.58 -1.63
N GLN A 179 -3.06 -2.45 -1.03
CA GLN A 179 -4.46 -2.03 -0.93
C GLN A 179 -5.12 -1.84 -2.30
N GLU A 180 -4.42 -1.24 -3.28
CA GLU A 180 -4.97 -1.08 -4.62
C GLU A 180 -5.18 -2.43 -5.31
N LEU A 181 -4.21 -3.34 -5.23
CA LEU A 181 -4.34 -4.69 -5.81
C LEU A 181 -5.57 -5.42 -5.26
N LEU A 182 -5.81 -5.33 -3.95
CA LEU A 182 -7.00 -5.94 -3.33
C LEU A 182 -8.31 -5.33 -3.83
N LEU A 183 -8.38 -3.99 -3.96
CA LEU A 183 -9.59 -3.31 -4.45
C LEU A 183 -9.84 -3.61 -5.93
N VAL A 184 -8.80 -3.57 -6.75
CA VAL A 184 -8.85 -3.86 -8.18
C VAL A 184 -9.32 -5.29 -8.43
N LEU A 185 -8.82 -6.27 -7.67
CA LEU A 185 -9.19 -7.68 -7.79
C LEU A 185 -10.44 -8.07 -6.99
N GLY A 186 -10.98 -7.17 -6.16
CA GLY A 186 -12.10 -7.48 -5.27
C GLY A 186 -11.79 -8.57 -4.24
N ILE A 187 -10.54 -8.63 -3.78
CA ILE A 187 -10.05 -9.64 -2.82
C ILE A 187 -10.22 -9.10 -1.40
N SER A 188 -10.83 -9.92 -0.54
CA SER A 188 -10.94 -9.61 0.89
C SER A 188 -9.62 -9.88 1.63
N ARG A 189 -9.42 -9.22 2.78
CA ARG A 189 -8.26 -9.43 3.65
C ARG A 189 -8.10 -10.90 4.10
N ALA A 190 -9.20 -11.62 4.30
CA ALA A 190 -9.15 -13.04 4.65
C ALA A 190 -8.65 -13.92 3.49
N GLN A 191 -9.06 -13.60 2.25
CA GLN A 191 -8.58 -14.32 1.06
C GLN A 191 -7.09 -14.03 0.78
N ASP A 192 -6.69 -12.77 0.95
CA ASP A 192 -5.30 -12.31 0.88
C ASP A 192 -4.39 -13.10 1.83
N GLU A 193 -4.76 -13.17 3.11
CA GLU A 193 -4.01 -13.92 4.13
C GLU A 193 -3.87 -15.41 3.79
N VAL A 194 -4.97 -16.06 3.39
CA VAL A 194 -4.96 -17.49 3.03
C VAL A 194 -4.04 -17.75 1.83
N LEU A 195 -4.15 -16.94 0.78
CA LEU A 195 -3.37 -17.12 -0.44
C LEU A 195 -1.89 -16.83 -0.21
N GLU A 196 -1.57 -15.78 0.54
CA GLU A 196 -0.18 -15.46 0.87
C GLU A 196 0.48 -16.63 1.61
N GLU A 197 -0.19 -17.20 2.60
CA GLU A 197 0.33 -18.33 3.38
C GLU A 197 0.54 -19.58 2.52
N GLU A 198 -0.36 -19.84 1.56
CA GLU A 198 -0.22 -20.92 0.58
C GLU A 198 1.03 -20.73 -0.31
N LEU A 199 1.21 -19.53 -0.88
CA LEU A 199 2.31 -19.23 -1.80
C LEU A 199 3.66 -19.19 -1.09
N VAL A 200 3.73 -18.61 0.11
CA VAL A 200 4.94 -18.61 0.93
C VAL A 200 5.36 -20.04 1.27
N ARG A 201 4.41 -20.91 1.63
CA ARG A 201 4.71 -22.33 1.91
C ARG A 201 5.26 -23.05 0.68
N ARG A 202 4.68 -22.80 -0.50
CA ARG A 202 5.15 -23.38 -1.77
C ARG A 202 6.55 -22.89 -2.16
N SER A 203 6.90 -21.65 -1.87
CA SER A 203 8.23 -21.12 -2.18
C SER A 203 9.36 -21.70 -1.31
N ARG A 204 9.01 -22.34 -0.18
CA ARG A 204 9.94 -22.92 0.80
C ARG A 204 10.15 -24.43 0.65
N GLY A 205 9.34 -25.11 -0.18
CA GLY A 205 9.39 -26.56 -0.40
C GLY A 205 9.87 -26.90 -1.79
#